data_AF-A0A0C2VYY2-F1
#
_entry.id   AF-A0A0C2VYY2-F1
#
_cell.length_a   1.000
_cell.length_b   1.000
_cell.length_c   1.000
_cell.angle_alpha   90.00
_cell.angle_beta   90.00
_cell.angle_gamma   90.00
#
_symmetry.space_group_name_H-M   'P 1'
#
loop_
_entity.id
_entity.type
_entity.pdbx_description
1 polymer ?
#
loop_
_entity_poly.entity_id
_entity_poly.type
_entity_poly.pdbx_seq_one_letter_code
_entity_poly.pdbx_strand_id
1 'polypeptide(L)' 'DGGGVRSLSQLEIMNNIVHQLNWNPDEGVKLPCELFDFMGGSGTGGLVAIMLGRLRMSVDETMDEFSTIVEQVYQ' A
#
# COMPACT_ATOMS: atom_id res chain seq x y z
N ASP A 1 -8.81 8.57 -0.05
CA ASP A 1 -8.10 9.80 -0.42
C ASP A 1 -8.38 10.97 0.52
N GLY A 2 -7.84 10.90 1.74
CA GLY A 2 -7.78 12.02 2.68
C GLY A 2 -6.45 11.93 3.41
N GLY A 3 -5.60 12.93 3.25
CA GLY A 3 -4.21 12.89 3.72
C GLY A 3 -4.05 12.71 5.24
N GLY A 4 -2.85 12.30 5.65
CA GLY A 4 -2.46 12.05 7.04
C GLY A 4 -2.80 10.63 7.53
N VAL A 5 -3.18 10.48 8.80
CA VAL A 5 -3.51 9.18 9.42
C VAL A 5 -4.64 8.42 8.72
N ARG A 6 -5.51 9.11 7.98
CA ARG A 6 -6.58 8.50 7.15
C ARG A 6 -6.04 7.78 5.90
N SER A 7 -4.75 7.84 5.62
CA SER A 7 -4.11 6.99 4.61
C SER A 7 -3.94 5.55 5.11
N LEU A 8 -3.82 5.33 6.42
CA LEU A 8 -3.64 4.00 7.01
C LEU A 8 -4.88 3.12 6.78
N SER A 9 -6.09 3.69 6.85
CA SER A 9 -7.30 2.95 6.53
C SER A 9 -7.38 2.53 5.06
N GLN A 10 -6.76 3.28 4.14
CA GLN A 10 -6.69 2.89 2.73
C GLN A 10 -5.70 1.75 2.51
N LEU A 11 -4.57 1.76 3.22
CA LEU A 11 -3.63 0.64 3.23
C LEU A 11 -4.26 -0.62 3.82
N GLU A 12 -5.06 -0.50 4.89
CA GLU A 12 -5.79 -1.63 5.46
C GLU A 12 -6.81 -2.22 4.48
N ILE A 13 -7.55 -1.37 3.76
CA ILE A 13 -8.47 -1.83 2.70
C ILE A 13 -7.68 -2.52 1.59
N MET A 14 -6.57 -1.94 1.15
CA MET A 14 -5.69 -2.53 0.14
C MET A 14 -5.16 -3.89 0.60
N ASN A 15 -4.78 -4.03 1.88
CA ASN A 15 -4.26 -5.28 2.43
C ASN A 15 -5.31 -6.39 2.35
N ASN A 16 -6.54 -6.08 2.75
CA ASN A 16 -7.66 -7.01 2.65
C ASN A 16 -7.92 -7.44 1.20
N ILE A 17 -7.85 -6.51 0.22
CA ILE A 17 -8.04 -6.84 -1.20
C ILE A 17 -6.90 -7.76 -1.69
N VAL A 18 -5.65 -7.40 -1.43
CA VAL A 18 -4.49 -8.20 -1.84
C VAL A 18 -4.51 -9.58 -1.20
N HIS A 19 -4.90 -9.67 0.08
CA HIS A 19 -5.06 -10.94 0.78
C HIS A 19 -6.13 -11.83 0.12
N GLN A 20 -7.28 -11.26 -0.26
CA GLN A 20 -8.32 -12.00 -0.97
C GLN A 20 -7.89 -12.43 -2.38
N LEU A 21 -7.13 -11.62 -3.09
CA LEU A 21 -6.59 -11.97 -4.41
C LEU A 21 -5.51 -13.06 -4.32
N ASN A 22 -4.80 -13.13 -3.19
CA ASN A 22 -3.81 -14.16 -2.88
C ASN A 22 -4.37 -15.33 -2.06
N TRP A 23 -5.70 -15.56 -2.07
CA TRP A 23 -6.30 -16.61 -1.23
C TRP A 23 -5.81 -18.03 -1.56
N ASN A 24 -5.37 -18.27 -2.80
CA ASN A 24 -4.89 -19.56 -3.26
C ASN A 24 -3.36 -19.66 -3.10
N PRO A 25 -2.86 -20.41 -2.11
CA PRO A 25 -1.42 -20.48 -1.84
C PRO A 25 -0.63 -21.18 -2.95
N ASP A 26 -1.27 -22.00 -3.79
CA ASP A 26 -0.62 -22.72 -4.89
C ASP A 26 -0.17 -21.77 -6.03
N GLU A 27 -0.75 -20.57 -6.12
CA GLU A 27 -0.39 -19.56 -7.12
C GLU A 27 0.76 -18.64 -6.69
N GLY A 28 1.23 -18.78 -5.45
CA GLY A 28 2.22 -17.89 -4.85
C GLY A 28 1.63 -16.52 -4.48
N VAL A 29 2.32 -15.83 -3.56
CA VAL A 29 1.92 -14.49 -3.12
C VAL A 29 2.35 -13.47 -4.17
N LYS A 30 1.36 -12.75 -4.72
CA LYS A 30 1.57 -11.66 -5.67
C LYS A 30 1.61 -10.32 -4.94
N LEU A 31 2.55 -9.47 -5.33
CA LEU A 31 2.65 -8.10 -4.87
C LEU A 31 1.57 -7.22 -5.50
N PRO A 32 1.25 -6.06 -4.89
CA PRO A 32 0.31 -5.09 -5.47
C PRO A 32 0.64 -4.72 -6.92
N CYS A 33 1.92 -4.53 -7.26
CA CYS A 33 2.35 -4.20 -8.63
C CYS A 33 2.15 -5.33 -9.66
N GLU A 34 1.89 -6.56 -9.22
CA GLU A 34 1.60 -7.72 -10.07
C GLU A 34 0.08 -7.94 -10.23
N LEU A 35 -0.72 -7.36 -9.32
CA LEU A 35 -2.18 -7.47 -9.30
C LEU A 35 -2.88 -6.30 -9.97
N PHE A 36 -2.26 -5.11 -9.96
CA PHE A 36 -2.84 -3.89 -10.50
C PHE A 36 -1.98 -3.31 -11.63
N ASP A 37 -2.56 -3.17 -12.82
CA ASP A 37 -1.89 -2.58 -13.99
C ASP A 37 -1.53 -1.09 -13.77
N PHE A 38 -2.27 -0.42 -12.89
CA PHE A 38 -2.09 0.99 -12.60
C PHE A 38 -2.40 1.32 -11.14
N MET A 39 -1.53 2.10 -10.52
CA MET A 39 -1.72 2.67 -9.19
C MET A 39 -1.54 4.18 -9.27
N GLY A 40 -2.51 4.91 -8.72
CA GLY A 40 -2.51 6.37 -8.68
C GLY A 40 -2.93 6.87 -7.31
N GLY A 41 -2.49 8.08 -6.98
CA GLY A 41 -2.84 8.76 -5.75
C GLY A 41 -2.33 10.19 -5.73
N SER A 42 -2.88 11.00 -4.83
CA SER A 42 -2.47 12.40 -4.63
C SER A 42 -2.05 12.64 -3.18
N GLY A 43 -1.14 13.58 -2.94
CA GLY A 43 -0.57 13.81 -1.60
C GLY A 43 0.08 12.55 -1.03
N THR A 44 -0.33 12.11 0.16
CA THR A 44 0.16 10.87 0.78
C THR A 44 -0.21 9.61 -0.01
N GLY A 45 -1.33 9.61 -0.74
CA GLY A 45 -1.70 8.52 -1.63
C GLY A 45 -0.72 8.36 -2.80
N GLY A 46 -0.07 9.45 -3.23
CA GLY A 46 0.98 9.40 -4.26
C GLY A 46 2.24 8.71 -3.76
N LEU A 47 2.63 8.94 -2.49
CA LEU A 47 3.75 8.22 -1.86
C LEU A 47 3.46 6.73 -1.75
N VAL A 48 2.26 6.36 -1.31
CA VAL A 48 1.79 4.97 -1.26
C VAL A 48 1.82 4.32 -2.65
N ALA A 49 1.34 5.01 -3.69
CA ALA A 49 1.38 4.50 -5.06
C ALA A 49 2.82 4.24 -5.55
N ILE A 50 3.79 5.08 -5.15
CA ILE A 50 5.22 4.87 -5.45
C ILE A 50 5.76 3.64 -4.72
N MET A 51 5.45 3.48 -3.42
CA MET A 51 5.91 2.33 -2.63
C MET A 51 5.40 1.00 -3.17
N LEU A 52 4.08 0.89 -3.38
CA LEU A 52 3.45 -0.33 -3.87
C LEU A 52 3.80 -0.61 -5.34
N GLY A 53 3.85 0.43 -6.19
CA GLY A 53 4.02 0.27 -7.63
C GLY A 53 5.47 0.29 -8.11
N ARG A 54 6.23 1.32 -7.72
CA ARG A 54 7.60 1.52 -8.21
C ARG A 54 8.65 0.81 -7.37
N LEU A 55 8.50 0.84 -6.05
CA LEU A 55 9.41 0.16 -5.13
C LEU A 55 9.04 -1.31 -4.92
N ARG A 56 7.86 -1.73 -5.41
CA ARG A 56 7.36 -3.11 -5.38
C ARG A 56 7.30 -3.67 -3.95
N MET A 57 6.91 -2.82 -3.01
CA MET A 57 6.71 -3.22 -1.62
C MET A 57 5.39 -3.98 -1.47
N SER A 58 5.37 -4.91 -0.53
CA SER A 58 4.13 -5.48 -0.03
C SER A 58 3.29 -4.41 0.68
N VAL A 59 2.00 -4.71 0.93
CA VAL A 59 1.13 -3.79 1.65
C VAL A 59 1.61 -3.61 3.10
N ASP A 60 2.03 -4.68 3.75
CA ASP A 60 2.53 -4.65 5.13
C ASP A 60 3.81 -3.81 5.26
N GLU A 61 4.81 -4.02 4.40
CA GLU A 61 6.03 -3.20 4.37
C GLU A 61 5.70 -1.72 4.11
N THR A 62 4.74 -1.45 3.22
CA THR A 62 4.31 -0.08 2.94
C THR A 62 3.66 0.54 4.17
N MET A 63 2.92 -0.24 4.97
CA MET A 63 2.27 0.24 6.19
C MET A 63 3.29 0.67 7.25
N ASP A 64 4.33 -0.13 7.45
CA ASP A 64 5.39 0.16 8.43
C ASP A 64 6.22 1.40 8.03
N GLU A 65 6.66 1.46 6.78
CA GLU A 65 7.44 2.60 6.26
C GLU A 65 6.62 3.88 6.18
N PHE A 66 5.35 3.78 5.76
CA PHE A 66 4.46 4.93 5.71
C PHE A 66 4.17 5.47 7.11
N SER A 67 4.01 4.60 8.12
CA SER A 67 3.83 5.02 9.52
C SER A 67 5.05 5.81 10.01
N THR A 68 6.26 5.32 9.72
CA THR A 68 7.52 6.00 10.05
C THR A 68 7.59 7.40 9.40
N ILE A 69 7.24 7.51 8.13
CA ILE A 69 7.22 8.81 7.42
C ILE A 69 6.19 9.75 8.03
N VAL A 70 4.99 9.25 8.34
CA VAL A 70 3.94 10.08 8.95
C VAL A 70 4.38 10.62 10.30
N GLU A 71 5.02 9.80 11.13
CA GLU A 71 5.57 10.23 12.41
C GLU A 71 6.67 11.28 12.25
N GLN A 72 7.57 11.14 11.27
CA GLN A 72 8.67 12.09 11.08
C GLN A 72 8.24 13.42 10.45
N VAL A 73 7.25 13.40 9.55
CA VAL A 73 6.86 14.56 8.76
C VAL A 73 5.74 15.37 9.42
N TYR A 74 4.85 14.72 10.17
CA TYR A 74 3.68 15.35 10.78
C TYR A 74 3.76 15.47 12.31
N GLN A 75 4.96 15.32 12.89
CA GLN A 75 5.25 15.68 14.28
C GLN A 75 5.30 17.19 14.49
#